data_AF-J3BLH7-F1
#
_entry.id   AF-J3BLH7-F1
#
_cell.length_a   1.000
_cell.length_b   1.000
_cell.length_c   1.000
_cell.angle_alpha   90.00
_cell.angle_beta   90.00
_cell.angle_gamma   90.00
#
_symmetry.space_group_name_H-M   'P 1'
#
loop_
_entity.id
_entity.type
_entity.pdbx_description
1 polymer ?
#
loop_
_entity_poly.entity_id
_entity_poly.type
_entity_poly.pdbx_seq_one_letter_code
_entity_poly.pdbx_strand_id
1 'polypeptide(L)'
;MVSGIHHVTLITRKVQANVDFYAGFLGMRLVKQTAGFEDATQLHLFYGDAKGSPGSLVTFLVWEDGSPGRVGHSQIGELSLAIDPASIGYWLTRCMSFGLRSEGPADEFGEPVLRLKDPDNIIVKLAGARDLKSSAVWDGAGVPVEHAVQRVRGVTMLTETPAESRDFVERHFGYRFQANRGNIDRLVSESGDIVDIRNAQGFWSGAPGPGTADHVAFRATSEEQLHKVHDALKESGASATNLHDRKYFESLYAREPGGTLIELATDKPGMTVDEPQATLGTKLFVPKDPITDLKDLKVVLPQFSMPGEPRINYRDLPFVHRFYTPPDPDGSVFVLLHGSGGNETTLMPLLHEAAPRATLLGVRGRATEEGIPRWYKRITPFSFDQDDIKSEAEAFATFIEGAVSSYGLDPKKIVYVGYSNGANLLNSLLYLHPNLVHKAVLLRSMPVLKTFPHADLKGTDLLVISGKTDAYGKYASELEARLKQSGATVDSDVISGGHDLGDADIPIIQKWLSQQSN
;
A
#
# COMPACT_ATOMS: atom_id res chain seq x y z
N MET A 1 15.51 -31.18 0.00
CA MET A 1 14.40 -30.35 0.52
C MET A 1 13.12 -30.83 -0.16
N VAL A 2 11.97 -30.55 0.41
CA VAL A 2 10.69 -31.22 0.11
C VAL A 2 9.79 -30.26 -0.68
N SER A 3 9.09 -30.73 -1.73
CA SER A 3 8.16 -29.88 -2.51
C SER A 3 7.01 -29.38 -1.63
N GLY A 4 6.48 -28.19 -1.92
CA GLY A 4 5.40 -27.58 -1.13
C GLY A 4 5.18 -26.11 -1.45
N ILE A 5 4.35 -25.44 -0.65
CA ILE A 5 4.20 -23.98 -0.73
C ILE A 5 5.46 -23.32 -0.19
N HIS A 6 5.94 -22.30 -0.88
CA HIS A 6 6.97 -21.40 -0.40
C HIS A 6 6.34 -20.18 0.27
N HIS A 7 5.46 -19.48 -0.44
CA HIS A 7 4.74 -18.31 0.07
C HIS A 7 3.48 -18.04 -0.76
N VAL A 8 2.58 -17.20 -0.25
CA VAL A 8 1.43 -16.67 -1.00
C VAL A 8 1.49 -15.16 -0.95
N THR A 9 1.40 -14.50 -2.10
CA THR A 9 1.43 -13.03 -2.20
C THR A 9 0.05 -12.49 -2.52
N LEU A 10 -0.42 -11.60 -1.66
CA LEU A 10 -1.74 -10.98 -1.69
C LEU A 10 -1.61 -9.46 -1.86
N ILE A 11 -2.71 -8.78 -2.17
CA ILE A 11 -2.73 -7.32 -2.33
C ILE A 11 -3.67 -6.72 -1.28
N THR A 12 -3.17 -5.75 -0.51
CA THR A 12 -3.94 -5.05 0.53
C THR A 12 -4.12 -3.57 0.22
N ARG A 13 -5.26 -3.01 0.61
CA ARG A 13 -5.55 -1.57 0.40
C ARG A 13 -4.99 -0.70 1.51
N LYS A 14 -4.95 -1.20 2.74
CA LYS A 14 -4.66 -0.41 3.95
C LYS A 14 -3.64 -1.12 4.81
N VAL A 15 -2.41 -0.60 4.83
CA VAL A 15 -1.30 -1.24 5.56
C VAL A 15 -1.61 -1.48 7.03
N GLN A 16 -2.22 -0.51 7.73
CA GLN A 16 -2.49 -0.66 9.16
C GLN A 16 -3.54 -1.73 9.44
N ALA A 17 -4.61 -1.78 8.63
CA ALA A 17 -5.65 -2.80 8.78
C ALA A 17 -5.07 -4.21 8.51
N ASN A 18 -4.18 -4.32 7.51
CA ASN A 18 -3.45 -5.54 7.22
C ASN A 18 -2.61 -6.00 8.43
N VAL A 19 -1.78 -5.12 8.99
CA VAL A 19 -0.95 -5.42 10.17
C VAL A 19 -1.81 -5.82 11.38
N ASP A 20 -2.92 -5.11 11.60
CA ASP A 20 -3.86 -5.42 12.68
C ASP A 20 -4.45 -6.83 12.54
N PHE A 21 -4.72 -7.28 11.31
CA PHE A 21 -5.26 -8.61 11.06
C PHE A 21 -4.18 -9.70 11.13
N TYR A 22 -3.10 -9.58 10.36
CA TYR A 22 -2.11 -10.66 10.22
C TYR A 22 -1.15 -10.75 11.41
N ALA A 23 -0.68 -9.62 11.95
CA ALA A 23 0.15 -9.61 13.16
C ALA A 23 -0.68 -9.55 14.44
N GLY A 24 -1.75 -8.75 14.48
CA GLY A 24 -2.58 -8.58 15.69
C GLY A 24 -3.56 -9.72 15.94
N PHE A 25 -4.47 -9.97 14.99
CA PHE A 25 -5.50 -10.99 15.15
C PHE A 25 -4.94 -12.41 14.96
N LEU A 26 -4.27 -12.70 13.85
CA LEU A 26 -3.69 -14.03 13.58
C LEU A 26 -2.42 -14.32 14.39
N GLY A 27 -1.79 -13.30 14.96
CA GLY A 27 -0.58 -13.46 15.77
C GLY A 27 0.64 -13.89 14.96
N MET A 28 0.66 -13.69 13.64
CA MET A 28 1.82 -14.01 12.81
C MET A 28 2.94 -12.99 13.02
N ARG A 29 4.19 -13.40 12.79
CA ARG A 29 5.33 -12.49 12.90
C ARG A 29 5.48 -11.69 11.61
N LEU A 30 5.59 -10.37 11.69
CA LEU A 30 6.16 -9.60 10.59
C LEU A 30 7.66 -9.91 10.52
N VAL A 31 8.09 -10.59 9.46
CA VAL A 31 9.47 -11.07 9.30
C VAL A 31 10.28 -10.26 8.30
N LYS A 32 9.62 -9.49 7.44
CA LYS A 32 10.29 -8.55 6.54
C LYS A 32 9.39 -7.39 6.15
N GLN A 33 10.01 -6.23 5.95
CA GLN A 33 9.44 -5.09 5.25
C GLN A 33 10.40 -4.72 4.12
N THR A 34 9.89 -4.57 2.91
CA THR A 34 10.70 -4.15 1.76
C THR A 34 9.96 -3.14 0.90
N ALA A 35 10.70 -2.25 0.26
CA ALA A 35 10.22 -1.59 -0.95
C ALA A 35 10.08 -2.65 -2.07
N GLY A 36 9.11 -2.45 -2.96
CA GLY A 36 8.88 -3.33 -4.08
C GLY A 36 10.09 -3.38 -5.01
N PHE A 37 10.35 -4.56 -5.56
CA PHE A 37 11.45 -4.75 -6.53
C PHE A 37 11.11 -4.21 -7.91
N GLU A 38 9.82 -4.19 -8.28
CA GLU A 38 9.35 -3.63 -9.55
C GLU A 38 8.89 -2.17 -9.40
N ASP A 39 8.41 -1.80 -8.21
CA ASP A 39 8.02 -0.44 -7.84
C ASP A 39 8.50 -0.15 -6.41
N ALA A 40 9.55 0.66 -6.30
CA ALA A 40 10.17 1.01 -5.04
C ALA A 40 9.24 1.81 -4.10
N THR A 41 8.17 2.41 -4.63
CA THR A 41 7.17 3.15 -3.85
C THR A 41 6.03 2.27 -3.33
N GLN A 42 6.07 0.97 -3.61
CA GLN A 42 5.16 -0.02 -3.08
C GLN A 42 5.77 -0.69 -1.85
N LEU A 43 5.10 -0.61 -0.70
CA LEU A 43 5.50 -1.36 0.47
C LEU A 43 5.13 -2.84 0.29
N HIS A 44 6.03 -3.74 0.67
CA HIS A 44 5.83 -5.18 0.64
C HIS A 44 6.12 -5.78 2.01
N LEU A 45 5.10 -6.35 2.63
CA LEU A 45 5.17 -6.95 3.96
C LEU A 45 5.19 -8.46 3.89
N PHE A 46 6.00 -9.10 4.75
CA PHE A 46 6.09 -10.56 4.85
C PHE A 46 5.72 -10.98 6.27
N TYR A 47 4.69 -11.79 6.40
CA TYR A 47 4.31 -12.44 7.65
C TYR A 47 4.69 -13.92 7.62
N GLY A 48 5.08 -14.48 8.75
CA GLY A 48 5.40 -15.90 8.83
C GLY A 48 5.61 -16.39 10.24
N ASP A 49 6.31 -17.52 10.33
CA ASP A 49 6.78 -18.08 11.60
C ASP A 49 7.94 -17.25 12.19
N ALA A 50 8.50 -17.66 13.33
CA ALA A 50 9.54 -16.91 14.02
C ALA A 50 10.85 -16.73 13.19
N LYS A 51 11.04 -17.48 12.11
CA LYS A 51 12.21 -17.41 11.22
C LYS A 51 11.87 -16.88 9.82
N GLY A 52 10.60 -16.75 9.47
CA GLY A 52 10.18 -16.49 8.10
C GLY A 52 10.49 -17.66 7.18
N SER A 53 10.26 -18.89 7.64
CA SER A 53 10.61 -20.11 6.90
C SER A 53 9.73 -20.30 5.66
N PRO A 54 10.26 -20.83 4.54
CA PRO A 54 9.45 -21.26 3.40
C PRO A 54 8.30 -22.18 3.82
N GLY A 55 7.10 -21.90 3.30
CA GLY A 55 5.85 -22.55 3.65
C GLY A 55 5.09 -21.89 4.81
N SER A 56 5.73 -20.99 5.59
CA SER A 56 5.02 -20.19 6.60
C SER A 56 4.58 -18.82 6.09
N LEU A 57 5.10 -18.40 4.93
CA LEU A 57 5.06 -17.01 4.48
C LEU A 57 3.74 -16.64 3.80
N VAL A 58 3.13 -15.55 4.27
CA VAL A 58 2.06 -14.83 3.60
C VAL A 58 2.54 -13.40 3.42
N THR A 59 2.52 -12.90 2.18
CA THR A 59 3.12 -11.61 1.84
C THR A 59 2.08 -10.67 1.23
N PHE A 60 2.29 -9.37 1.35
CA PHE A 60 1.35 -8.34 0.89
C PHE A 60 2.02 -7.23 0.12
N LEU A 61 1.61 -7.04 -1.13
CA LEU A 61 1.84 -5.80 -1.85
C LEU A 61 0.82 -4.76 -1.35
N VAL A 62 1.32 -3.65 -0.81
CA VAL A 62 0.47 -2.59 -0.26
C VAL A 62 0.13 -1.60 -1.37
N TRP A 63 -1.08 -1.71 -1.89
CA TRP A 63 -1.64 -0.74 -2.84
C TRP A 63 -2.48 0.26 -2.04
N GLU A 64 -1.78 1.14 -1.31
CA GLU A 64 -2.40 2.06 -0.35
C GLU A 64 -3.42 2.97 -1.05
N ASP A 65 -4.69 2.85 -0.66
CA ASP A 65 -5.84 3.50 -1.33
C ASP A 65 -6.00 3.17 -2.83
N GLY A 66 -5.57 1.96 -3.22
CA GLY A 66 -5.82 1.39 -4.55
C GLY A 66 -7.29 1.03 -4.78
N SER A 67 -7.68 0.98 -6.05
CA SER A 67 -9.01 0.54 -6.46
C SER A 67 -9.19 -0.96 -6.20
N PRO A 68 -10.27 -1.41 -5.54
CA PRO A 68 -10.47 -2.82 -5.20
C PRO A 68 -10.37 -3.75 -6.41
N GLY A 69 -9.75 -4.91 -6.21
CA GLY A 69 -9.76 -6.00 -7.18
C GLY A 69 -11.08 -6.77 -7.16
N ARG A 70 -11.16 -7.80 -8.00
CA ARG A 70 -12.30 -8.73 -8.03
C ARG A 70 -11.80 -10.15 -8.12
N VAL A 71 -12.11 -10.97 -7.12
CA VAL A 71 -11.84 -12.41 -7.16
C VAL A 71 -12.69 -13.07 -8.25
N GLY A 72 -12.04 -13.82 -9.14
CA GLY A 72 -12.70 -14.58 -10.20
C GLY A 72 -11.82 -15.74 -10.69
N HIS A 73 -12.19 -16.36 -11.81
CA HIS A 73 -11.30 -17.35 -12.43
C HIS A 73 -9.96 -16.71 -12.83
N SER A 74 -8.91 -17.53 -12.96
CA SER A 74 -7.51 -17.11 -13.17
C SER A 74 -6.84 -16.49 -11.94
N GLN A 75 -7.38 -16.72 -10.73
CA GLN A 75 -6.84 -16.21 -9.47
C GLN A 75 -6.94 -17.25 -8.34
N ILE A 76 -6.23 -16.99 -7.23
CA ILE A 76 -6.46 -17.67 -5.96
C ILE A 76 -7.70 -17.09 -5.28
N GLY A 77 -8.66 -17.95 -4.94
CA GLY A 77 -9.90 -17.58 -4.26
C GLY A 77 -9.86 -17.69 -2.74
N GLU A 78 -9.02 -18.58 -2.19
CA GLU A 78 -8.87 -18.76 -0.73
C GLU A 78 -7.41 -19.00 -0.36
N LEU A 79 -6.96 -18.35 0.73
CA LEU A 79 -5.73 -18.70 1.45
C LEU A 79 -6.10 -19.64 2.59
N SER A 80 -5.38 -20.76 2.75
CA SER A 80 -5.56 -21.66 3.89
C SER A 80 -4.33 -21.70 4.80
N LEU A 81 -4.55 -21.59 6.10
CA LEU A 81 -3.53 -21.61 7.15
C LEU A 81 -3.77 -22.80 8.08
N ALA A 82 -2.70 -23.55 8.37
CA ALA A 82 -2.75 -24.70 9.26
C ALA A 82 -2.76 -24.23 10.72
N ILE A 83 -3.68 -24.79 11.50
CA ILE A 83 -3.74 -24.69 12.97
C ILE A 83 -3.85 -26.09 13.56
N ASP A 84 -3.61 -26.23 14.86
CA ASP A 84 -3.95 -27.49 15.54
C ASP A 84 -5.47 -27.73 15.49
N PRO A 85 -5.96 -28.95 15.15
CA PRO A 85 -7.39 -29.22 15.13
C PRO A 85 -8.12 -28.92 16.44
N ALA A 86 -7.43 -29.06 17.60
CA ALA A 86 -8.00 -28.72 18.89
C ALA A 86 -8.22 -27.20 19.09
N SER A 87 -7.63 -26.37 18.23
CA SER A 87 -7.65 -24.91 18.34
C SER A 87 -8.86 -24.24 17.67
N ILE A 88 -9.73 -24.99 17.00
CA ILE A 88 -10.94 -24.43 16.36
C ILE A 88 -11.80 -23.63 17.35
N GLY A 89 -12.01 -24.17 18.56
CA GLY A 89 -12.78 -23.48 19.61
C GLY A 89 -12.12 -22.19 20.11
N TYR A 90 -10.79 -22.18 20.20
CA TYR A 90 -10.02 -20.98 20.52
C TYR A 90 -10.22 -19.90 19.46
N TRP A 91 -10.08 -20.26 18.18
CA TRP A 91 -10.20 -19.30 17.07
C TRP A 91 -11.62 -18.74 16.93
N LEU A 92 -12.66 -19.55 17.13
CA LEU A 92 -14.05 -19.07 17.20
C LEU A 92 -14.22 -18.00 18.29
N THR A 93 -13.71 -18.28 19.49
CA THR A 93 -13.78 -17.34 20.63
C THR A 93 -13.01 -16.06 20.34
N ARG A 94 -11.82 -16.17 19.73
CA ARG A 94 -11.01 -15.02 19.35
C ARG A 94 -11.67 -14.18 18.25
N CYS A 95 -12.32 -14.79 17.27
CA CYS A 95 -13.12 -14.05 16.27
C CYS A 95 -14.18 -13.19 16.96
N MET A 96 -14.92 -13.77 17.91
CA MET A 96 -15.94 -13.03 18.66
C MET A 96 -15.36 -11.85 19.45
N SER A 97 -14.20 -12.04 20.12
CA SER A 97 -13.59 -10.96 20.90
C SER A 97 -13.04 -9.82 20.04
N PHE A 98 -12.68 -10.09 18.79
CA PHE A 98 -12.25 -9.09 17.81
C PHE A 98 -13.40 -8.56 16.93
N GLY A 99 -14.64 -9.00 17.15
CA GLY A 99 -15.80 -8.60 16.34
C GLY A 99 -15.76 -9.12 14.90
N LEU A 100 -14.94 -10.14 14.61
CA LEU A 100 -14.82 -10.74 13.29
C LEU A 100 -15.88 -11.82 13.10
N ARG A 101 -16.52 -11.82 11.93
CA ARG A 101 -17.43 -12.89 11.53
C ARG A 101 -16.63 -14.09 11.04
N SER A 102 -17.09 -15.27 11.40
CA SER A 102 -16.53 -16.53 10.95
C SER A 102 -17.61 -17.46 10.40
N GLU A 103 -17.28 -18.24 9.39
CA GLU A 103 -18.15 -19.28 8.81
C GLU A 103 -17.57 -20.67 9.11
N GLY A 104 -18.43 -21.60 9.53
CA GLY A 104 -18.03 -22.93 10.00
C GLY A 104 -18.14 -23.09 11.53
N PRO A 105 -17.55 -24.15 12.11
CA PRO A 105 -16.64 -25.09 11.46
C PRO A 105 -17.35 -26.02 10.46
N ALA A 106 -16.66 -26.37 9.37
CA ALA A 106 -17.10 -27.37 8.39
C ALA A 106 -16.03 -28.46 8.22
N ASP A 107 -16.41 -29.62 7.69
CA ASP A 107 -15.45 -30.67 7.29
C ASP A 107 -15.07 -30.50 5.82
N GLU A 108 -13.76 -30.37 5.56
CA GLU A 108 -13.18 -30.40 4.22
C GLU A 108 -12.07 -31.44 4.14
N PHE A 109 -12.35 -32.52 3.42
CA PHE A 109 -11.42 -33.64 3.24
C PHE A 109 -10.87 -34.20 4.57
N GLY A 110 -11.71 -34.23 5.61
CA GLY A 110 -11.33 -34.72 6.94
C GLY A 110 -10.66 -33.68 7.84
N GLU A 111 -10.48 -32.44 7.39
CA GLU A 111 -9.95 -31.33 8.19
C GLU A 111 -11.11 -30.41 8.63
N PRO A 112 -11.24 -30.08 9.93
CA PRO A 112 -12.18 -29.04 10.35
C PRO A 112 -11.67 -27.67 9.92
N VAL A 113 -12.52 -26.88 9.26
CA VAL A 113 -12.16 -25.58 8.71
C VAL A 113 -13.05 -24.46 9.25
N LEU A 114 -12.42 -23.32 9.55
CA LEU A 114 -13.09 -22.05 9.86
C LEU A 114 -12.70 -21.03 8.79
N ARG A 115 -13.67 -20.37 8.16
CA ARG A 115 -13.42 -19.31 7.18
C ARG A 115 -13.65 -17.94 7.78
N LEU A 116 -12.71 -17.04 7.51
CA LEU A 116 -12.72 -15.65 7.90
C LEU A 116 -12.56 -14.78 6.66
N LYS A 117 -12.89 -13.50 6.79
CA LYS A 117 -12.50 -12.47 5.83
C LYS A 117 -11.53 -11.52 6.49
N ASP A 118 -10.43 -11.24 5.80
CA ASP A 118 -9.52 -10.17 6.19
C ASP A 118 -10.14 -8.79 5.87
N PRO A 119 -9.49 -7.67 6.23
CA PRO A 119 -10.02 -6.33 6.00
C PRO A 119 -10.29 -5.99 4.52
N ASP A 120 -9.63 -6.68 3.58
CA ASP A 120 -9.80 -6.50 2.14
C ASP A 120 -10.74 -7.56 1.52
N ASN A 121 -11.43 -8.34 2.37
CA ASN A 121 -12.35 -9.44 2.02
C ASN A 121 -11.69 -10.70 1.45
N ILE A 122 -10.37 -10.86 1.60
CA ILE A 122 -9.69 -12.11 1.25
C ILE A 122 -10.18 -13.22 2.18
N ILE A 123 -10.56 -14.37 1.62
CA ILE A 123 -10.98 -15.52 2.41
C ILE A 123 -9.74 -16.18 3.02
N VAL A 124 -9.68 -16.16 4.35
CA VAL A 124 -8.64 -16.84 5.14
C VAL A 124 -9.26 -18.04 5.85
N LYS A 125 -8.85 -19.24 5.45
CA LYS A 125 -9.34 -20.53 5.95
C LYS A 125 -8.37 -21.11 6.98
N LEU A 126 -8.76 -21.11 8.25
CA LEU A 126 -8.03 -21.83 9.30
C LEU A 126 -8.40 -23.31 9.26
N ALA A 127 -7.46 -24.17 8.87
CA ALA A 127 -7.64 -25.60 8.73
C ALA A 127 -6.95 -26.36 9.87
N GLY A 128 -7.71 -27.19 10.59
CA GLY A 128 -7.18 -28.08 11.62
C GLY A 128 -6.38 -29.22 11.00
N ALA A 129 -5.07 -29.03 10.81
CA ALA A 129 -4.17 -30.00 10.21
C ALA A 129 -3.26 -30.61 11.29
N ARG A 130 -3.34 -31.92 11.48
CA ARG A 130 -2.60 -32.64 12.55
C ARG A 130 -1.08 -32.62 12.34
N ASP A 131 -0.65 -32.89 11.12
CA ASP A 131 0.76 -33.18 10.82
C ASP A 131 1.53 -31.99 10.22
N LEU A 132 0.86 -30.85 10.00
CA LEU A 132 1.47 -29.64 9.46
C LEU A 132 1.84 -28.68 10.58
N LYS A 133 3.08 -28.80 11.07
CA LYS A 133 3.64 -27.97 12.13
C LYS A 133 4.63 -26.95 11.61
N SER A 134 4.70 -25.81 12.30
CA SER A 134 5.76 -24.82 12.06
C SER A 134 7.12 -25.38 12.47
N SER A 135 8.18 -24.98 11.77
CA SER A 135 9.55 -25.26 12.21
C SER A 135 10.03 -24.30 13.32
N ALA A 136 9.35 -23.17 13.48
CA ALA A 136 9.70 -22.12 14.42
C ALA A 136 8.43 -21.35 14.87
N VAL A 137 7.58 -21.99 15.68
CA VAL A 137 6.34 -21.38 16.18
C VAL A 137 6.61 -20.01 16.81
N TRP A 138 5.71 -19.06 16.57
CA TRP A 138 5.77 -17.70 17.08
C TRP A 138 4.64 -17.45 18.08
N ASP A 139 4.96 -16.81 19.20
CA ASP A 139 4.04 -16.45 20.29
C ASP A 139 3.55 -15.00 20.17
N GLY A 140 3.02 -14.65 18.99
CA GLY A 140 2.60 -13.29 18.66
C GLY A 140 1.24 -12.88 19.24
N ALA A 141 1.12 -11.60 19.60
CA ALA A 141 -0.16 -10.93 19.93
C ALA A 141 -1.07 -11.68 20.92
N GLY A 142 -0.46 -12.31 21.92
CA GLY A 142 -1.16 -13.04 22.98
C GLY A 142 -1.86 -14.31 22.51
N VAL A 143 -1.49 -14.85 21.34
CA VAL A 143 -1.93 -16.18 20.90
C VAL A 143 -1.04 -17.24 21.57
N PRO A 144 -1.59 -18.12 22.42
CA PRO A 144 -0.81 -19.22 22.99
C PRO A 144 -0.23 -20.12 21.89
N VAL A 145 0.99 -20.63 22.10
CA VAL A 145 1.74 -21.39 21.10
C VAL A 145 1.02 -22.65 20.60
N GLU A 146 0.20 -23.28 21.44
CA GLU A 146 -0.65 -24.42 21.11
C GLU A 146 -1.79 -24.06 20.12
N HIS A 147 -2.15 -22.78 20.06
CA HIS A 147 -3.20 -22.25 19.19
C HIS A 147 -2.67 -21.46 18.00
N ALA A 148 -1.37 -21.19 17.95
CA ALA A 148 -0.73 -20.39 16.91
C ALA A 148 -0.94 -20.98 15.51
N VAL A 149 -1.00 -20.09 14.52
CA VAL A 149 -0.89 -20.45 13.10
C VAL A 149 0.46 -21.14 12.89
N GLN A 150 0.41 -22.33 12.29
CA GLN A 150 1.58 -23.19 12.12
C GLN A 150 2.34 -22.86 10.82
N ARG A 151 1.62 -22.84 9.71
CA ARG A 151 2.16 -22.60 8.36
C ARG A 151 1.02 -22.37 7.37
N VAL A 152 1.35 -22.06 6.12
CA VAL A 152 0.37 -22.12 5.02
C VAL A 152 -0.01 -23.58 4.81
N ARG A 153 -1.30 -23.87 4.87
CA ARG A 153 -1.89 -25.19 4.56
C ARG A 153 -1.97 -25.39 3.05
N GLY A 154 -2.39 -24.34 2.34
CA GLY A 154 -2.74 -24.44 0.94
C GLY A 154 -3.39 -23.19 0.35
N VAL A 155 -3.74 -23.29 -0.93
CA VAL A 155 -4.55 -22.30 -1.64
C VAL A 155 -5.68 -22.97 -2.41
N THR A 156 -6.75 -22.24 -2.70
CA THR A 156 -7.78 -22.66 -3.68
C THR A 156 -7.64 -21.85 -4.96
N MET A 157 -7.27 -22.51 -6.05
CA MET A 157 -7.16 -21.92 -7.39
C MET A 157 -8.51 -21.99 -8.12
N LEU A 158 -8.94 -20.87 -8.71
CA LEU A 158 -10.17 -20.81 -9.50
C LEU A 158 -9.83 -20.85 -10.99
N THR A 159 -10.31 -21.88 -11.70
CA THR A 159 -9.96 -22.09 -13.11
C THR A 159 -11.16 -22.59 -13.92
N GLU A 160 -11.22 -22.19 -15.19
CA GLU A 160 -12.19 -22.71 -16.16
C GLU A 160 -11.71 -24.00 -16.84
N THR A 161 -10.41 -24.32 -16.69
CA THR A 161 -9.74 -25.47 -17.32
C THR A 161 -9.11 -26.36 -16.24
N PRO A 162 -9.92 -26.99 -15.36
CA PRO A 162 -9.41 -27.66 -14.16
C PRO A 162 -8.46 -28.83 -14.45
N ALA A 163 -8.69 -29.58 -15.55
CA ALA A 163 -7.82 -30.69 -15.93
C ALA A 163 -6.44 -30.18 -16.35
N GLU A 164 -6.39 -29.13 -17.16
CA GLU A 164 -5.17 -28.51 -17.66
C GLU A 164 -4.38 -27.83 -16.52
N SER A 165 -5.07 -27.12 -15.62
CA SER A 165 -4.46 -26.51 -14.44
C SER A 165 -3.86 -27.58 -13.52
N ARG A 166 -4.59 -28.68 -13.28
CA ARG A 166 -4.08 -29.81 -12.50
C ARG A 166 -2.83 -30.40 -13.13
N ASP A 167 -2.92 -30.79 -14.40
CA ASP A 167 -1.83 -31.46 -15.11
C ASP A 167 -0.57 -30.57 -15.17
N PHE A 168 -0.73 -29.25 -15.27
CA PHE A 168 0.36 -28.29 -15.21
C PHE A 168 1.05 -28.28 -13.83
N VAL A 169 0.26 -28.21 -12.75
CA VAL A 169 0.77 -28.21 -11.38
C VAL A 169 1.48 -29.53 -11.04
N GLU A 170 0.93 -30.67 -11.45
CA GLU A 170 1.55 -31.99 -11.24
C GLU A 170 2.86 -32.14 -12.02
N ARG A 171 2.89 -31.70 -13.29
CA ARG A 171 4.06 -31.87 -14.18
C ARG A 171 5.28 -31.06 -13.74
N HIS A 172 5.06 -29.85 -13.23
CA HIS A 172 6.15 -28.88 -13.05
C HIS A 172 6.46 -28.56 -11.58
N PHE A 173 5.51 -28.71 -10.65
CA PHE A 173 5.63 -28.14 -9.30
C PHE A 173 5.58 -29.17 -8.16
N GLY A 174 5.61 -30.47 -8.49
CA GLY A 174 5.82 -31.53 -7.50
C GLY A 174 4.63 -31.79 -6.57
N TYR A 175 3.41 -31.57 -7.08
CA TYR A 175 2.16 -31.98 -6.46
C TYR A 175 1.61 -33.22 -7.15
N ARG A 176 0.71 -33.93 -6.46
CA ARG A 176 -0.02 -35.08 -7.01
C ARG A 176 -1.49 -35.01 -6.64
N PHE A 177 -2.36 -35.48 -7.52
CA PHE A 177 -3.78 -35.66 -7.20
C PHE A 177 -3.96 -36.56 -5.98
N GLN A 178 -4.76 -36.09 -5.02
CA GLN A 178 -5.10 -36.83 -3.81
C GLN A 178 -6.54 -37.31 -3.85
N ALA A 179 -7.49 -36.40 -4.07
CA ALA A 179 -8.92 -36.70 -4.01
C ALA A 179 -9.73 -35.64 -4.77
N ASN A 180 -10.93 -36.02 -5.21
CA ASN A 180 -11.96 -35.10 -5.70
C ASN A 180 -13.11 -35.03 -4.70
N ARG A 181 -13.66 -33.84 -4.48
CA ARG A 181 -14.91 -33.64 -3.73
C ARG A 181 -15.75 -32.55 -4.41
N GLY A 182 -16.81 -32.96 -5.09
CA GLY A 182 -17.68 -32.05 -5.82
C GLY A 182 -16.93 -31.42 -7.00
N ASN A 183 -16.81 -30.10 -7.00
CA ASN A 183 -16.13 -29.35 -8.06
C ASN A 183 -14.66 -28.99 -7.70
N ILE A 184 -14.06 -29.68 -6.73
CA ILE A 184 -12.70 -29.43 -6.25
C ILE A 184 -11.85 -30.69 -6.40
N ASP A 185 -10.75 -30.57 -7.14
CA ASP A 185 -9.65 -31.53 -7.18
C ASP A 185 -8.56 -31.09 -6.20
N ARG A 186 -8.29 -31.89 -5.17
CA ARG A 186 -7.23 -31.62 -4.20
C ARG A 186 -5.92 -32.26 -4.66
N LEU A 187 -4.89 -31.42 -4.79
CA LEU A 187 -3.52 -31.84 -5.02
C LEU A 187 -2.71 -31.69 -3.72
N VAL A 188 -1.76 -32.58 -3.48
CA VAL A 188 -0.92 -32.60 -2.29
C VAL A 188 0.56 -32.66 -2.66
N SER A 189 1.40 -31.89 -1.98
CA SER A 189 2.85 -31.92 -2.15
C SER A 189 3.50 -33.05 -1.35
N GLU A 190 4.83 -33.14 -1.38
CA GLU A 190 5.58 -34.01 -0.48
C GLU A 190 5.58 -33.48 0.97
N SER A 191 5.54 -32.16 1.17
CA SER A 191 5.44 -31.52 2.50
C SER A 191 4.06 -31.66 3.15
N GLY A 192 3.07 -32.15 2.40
CA GLY A 192 1.69 -32.26 2.83
C GLY A 192 0.85 -31.01 2.59
N ASP A 193 1.41 -29.92 2.05
CA ASP A 193 0.67 -28.72 1.63
C ASP A 193 -0.29 -29.06 0.48
N ILE A 194 -1.37 -28.29 0.31
CA ILE A 194 -2.40 -28.56 -0.72
C ILE A 194 -2.58 -27.41 -1.72
N VAL A 195 -3.00 -27.80 -2.91
CA VAL A 195 -3.59 -26.92 -3.91
C VAL A 195 -4.96 -27.49 -4.26
N ASP A 196 -6.02 -26.78 -3.91
CA ASP A 196 -7.38 -27.15 -4.28
C ASP A 196 -7.71 -26.47 -5.63
N ILE A 197 -7.81 -27.26 -6.70
CA ILE A 197 -8.22 -26.79 -8.03
C ILE A 197 -9.74 -26.82 -8.10
N ARG A 198 -10.37 -25.64 -8.07
CA ARG A 198 -11.83 -25.50 -8.13
C ARG A 198 -12.27 -25.15 -9.55
N ASN A 199 -13.17 -25.96 -10.09
CA ASN A 199 -13.83 -25.64 -11.36
C ASN A 199 -14.73 -24.42 -11.17
N ALA A 200 -14.38 -23.35 -11.89
CA ALA A 200 -15.03 -22.04 -11.92
C ALA A 200 -15.60 -21.69 -13.31
N GLN A 201 -15.84 -22.69 -14.16
CA GLN A 201 -16.44 -22.49 -15.47
C GLN A 201 -17.77 -21.72 -15.37
N GLY A 202 -17.91 -20.66 -16.17
CA GLY A 202 -19.10 -19.81 -16.17
C GLY A 202 -19.16 -18.79 -15.02
N PHE A 203 -18.08 -18.67 -14.23
CA PHE A 203 -17.91 -17.58 -13.27
C PHE A 203 -17.25 -16.36 -13.95
N TRP A 204 -17.23 -15.21 -13.26
CA TRP A 204 -16.61 -14.00 -13.80
C TRP A 204 -15.08 -14.08 -13.74
N SER A 205 -14.39 -13.39 -14.65
CA SER A 205 -12.94 -13.26 -14.63
C SER A 205 -12.46 -12.43 -13.44
N GLY A 206 -11.30 -12.82 -12.91
CA GLY A 206 -10.60 -12.04 -11.90
C GLY A 206 -10.11 -10.69 -12.44
N ALA A 207 -9.97 -9.71 -11.55
CA ALA A 207 -9.32 -8.44 -11.83
C ALA A 207 -8.34 -8.11 -10.69
N PRO A 208 -7.09 -7.71 -11.00
CA PRO A 208 -6.09 -7.41 -9.97
C PRO A 208 -6.48 -6.17 -9.15
N GLY A 209 -6.10 -6.17 -7.89
CA GLY A 209 -6.29 -5.06 -6.95
C GLY A 209 -6.34 -5.54 -5.51
N PRO A 210 -6.46 -4.64 -4.53
CA PRO A 210 -6.69 -5.00 -3.14
C PRO A 210 -7.83 -6.00 -2.99
N GLY A 211 -7.62 -7.02 -2.15
CA GLY A 211 -8.58 -8.11 -1.95
C GLY A 211 -8.38 -9.29 -2.89
N THR A 212 -7.32 -9.31 -3.69
CA THR A 212 -6.96 -10.45 -4.56
C THR A 212 -5.56 -10.96 -4.28
N ALA A 213 -5.29 -12.20 -4.72
CA ALA A 213 -3.94 -12.74 -4.76
C ALA A 213 -3.20 -12.29 -6.02
N ASP A 214 -1.93 -11.94 -5.86
CA ASP A 214 -1.02 -11.71 -6.98
C ASP A 214 -0.51 -13.04 -7.54
N HIS A 215 0.02 -13.91 -6.66
CA HIS A 215 0.50 -15.25 -7.03
C HIS A 215 0.60 -16.20 -5.83
N VAL A 216 0.75 -17.49 -6.13
CA VAL A 216 1.21 -18.51 -5.19
C VAL A 216 2.60 -18.99 -5.61
N ALA A 217 3.51 -19.12 -4.64
CA ALA A 217 4.85 -19.64 -4.87
C ALA A 217 5.01 -21.05 -4.32
N PHE A 218 5.60 -21.94 -5.12
CA PHE A 218 5.99 -23.29 -4.74
C PHE A 218 7.50 -23.40 -4.56
N ARG A 219 7.94 -24.37 -3.77
CA ARG A 219 9.34 -24.54 -3.41
C ARG A 219 10.12 -25.23 -4.51
N ALA A 220 11.20 -24.60 -4.98
CA ALA A 220 12.32 -25.26 -5.63
C ALA A 220 13.28 -25.80 -4.57
N THR A 221 13.58 -27.09 -4.66
CA THR A 221 14.49 -27.79 -3.75
C THR A 221 15.96 -27.45 -4.00
N SER A 222 16.28 -26.87 -5.17
CA SER A 222 17.59 -26.35 -5.57
C SER A 222 17.46 -25.38 -6.76
N GLU A 223 18.50 -24.57 -6.99
CA GLU A 223 18.65 -23.76 -8.22
C GLU A 223 18.65 -24.64 -9.49
N GLU A 224 19.25 -25.83 -9.41
CA GLU A 224 19.23 -26.81 -10.51
C GLU A 224 17.80 -27.24 -10.87
N GLN A 225 16.96 -27.52 -9.86
CA GLN A 225 15.55 -27.83 -10.11
C GLN A 225 14.84 -26.63 -10.74
N LEU A 226 15.10 -25.42 -10.25
CA LEU A 226 14.51 -24.20 -10.77
C LEU A 226 14.83 -24.05 -12.26
N HIS A 227 16.10 -24.16 -12.65
CA HIS A 227 16.53 -24.11 -14.05
C HIS A 227 15.91 -25.23 -14.89
N LYS A 228 15.84 -26.46 -14.36
CA LYS A 228 15.20 -27.58 -15.06
C LYS A 228 13.71 -27.32 -15.33
N VAL A 229 12.99 -26.74 -14.37
CA VAL A 229 11.57 -26.39 -14.56
C VAL A 229 11.43 -25.24 -15.56
N HIS A 230 12.29 -24.22 -15.48
CA HIS A 230 12.34 -23.14 -16.46
C HIS A 230 12.53 -23.65 -17.89
N ASP A 231 13.47 -24.57 -18.10
CA ASP A 231 13.74 -25.14 -19.43
C ASP A 231 12.54 -25.98 -19.92
N ALA A 232 11.94 -26.80 -19.05
CA ALA A 232 10.75 -27.57 -19.38
C ALA A 232 9.53 -26.68 -19.72
N LEU A 233 9.36 -25.56 -19.02
CA LEU A 233 8.30 -24.59 -19.32
C LEU A 233 8.53 -23.93 -20.69
N LYS A 234 9.77 -23.55 -21.00
CA LYS A 234 10.14 -23.01 -22.32
C LYS A 234 9.87 -23.99 -23.45
N GLU A 235 10.24 -25.26 -23.28
CA GLU A 235 9.99 -26.32 -24.27
C GLU A 235 8.50 -26.56 -24.51
N SER A 236 7.67 -26.43 -23.48
CA SER A 236 6.22 -26.60 -23.57
C SER A 236 5.48 -25.39 -24.18
N GLY A 237 6.18 -24.30 -24.50
CA GLY A 237 5.58 -23.06 -24.99
C GLY A 237 4.76 -22.30 -23.93
N ALA A 238 5.03 -22.54 -22.64
CA ALA A 238 4.39 -21.80 -21.56
C ALA A 238 4.72 -20.30 -21.65
N SER A 239 3.85 -19.46 -21.08
CA SER A 239 3.97 -17.98 -21.10
C SER A 239 5.34 -17.48 -20.63
N ALA A 240 5.67 -16.22 -20.93
CA ALA A 240 6.92 -15.55 -20.53
C ALA A 240 7.40 -15.94 -19.13
N THR A 241 8.55 -16.61 -19.09
CA THR A 241 9.24 -17.02 -17.86
C THR A 241 10.28 -15.98 -17.48
N ASN A 242 10.12 -15.35 -16.32
CA ASN A 242 11.11 -14.39 -15.82
C ASN A 242 11.78 -14.97 -14.58
N LEU A 243 13.12 -15.00 -14.60
CA LEU A 243 13.96 -15.35 -13.47
C LEU A 243 14.38 -14.06 -12.76
N HIS A 244 14.16 -13.96 -11.46
CA HIS A 244 14.58 -12.81 -10.65
C HIS A 244 15.33 -13.25 -9.39
N ASP A 245 16.37 -12.49 -9.03
CA ASP A 245 16.99 -12.54 -7.70
C ASP A 245 16.23 -11.57 -6.78
N ARG A 246 15.48 -12.11 -5.83
CA ARG A 246 14.72 -11.34 -4.84
C ARG A 246 15.51 -11.16 -3.54
N LYS A 247 16.83 -11.40 -3.54
CA LYS A 247 17.76 -11.42 -2.40
C LYS A 247 17.51 -12.54 -1.39
N TYR A 248 16.25 -12.80 -1.03
CA TYR A 248 15.85 -13.82 -0.06
C TYR A 248 15.66 -15.20 -0.71
N PHE A 249 15.41 -15.21 -2.01
CA PHE A 249 15.20 -16.40 -2.86
C PHE A 249 15.36 -16.01 -4.34
N GLU A 250 15.61 -17.01 -5.17
CA GLU A 250 15.46 -16.90 -6.62
C GLU A 250 14.06 -17.32 -7.03
N SER A 251 13.44 -16.58 -7.95
CA SER A 251 12.05 -16.77 -8.34
C SER A 251 11.90 -16.96 -9.86
N LEU A 252 11.12 -17.96 -10.26
CA LEU A 252 10.67 -18.20 -11.64
C LEU A 252 9.14 -18.05 -11.72
N TYR A 253 8.65 -17.11 -12.51
CA TYR A 253 7.22 -16.90 -12.70
C TYR A 253 6.70 -17.56 -13.98
N ALA A 254 5.50 -18.15 -13.92
CA ALA A 254 4.79 -18.67 -15.08
C ALA A 254 3.27 -18.59 -14.86
N ARG A 255 2.50 -18.35 -15.93
CA ARG A 255 1.04 -18.50 -15.91
C ARG A 255 0.68 -19.93 -16.29
N GLU A 256 -0.13 -20.57 -15.46
CA GLU A 256 -0.73 -21.86 -15.78
C GLU A 256 -1.87 -21.70 -16.81
N PRO A 257 -2.35 -22.77 -17.46
CA PRO A 257 -3.36 -22.69 -18.52
C PRO A 257 -4.65 -21.94 -18.18
N GLY A 258 -5.08 -22.01 -16.92
CA GLY A 258 -6.23 -21.28 -16.37
C GLY A 258 -5.94 -19.80 -16.06
N GLY A 259 -4.71 -19.33 -16.28
CA GLY A 259 -4.29 -17.92 -16.18
C GLY A 259 -3.70 -17.48 -14.84
N THR A 260 -3.78 -18.33 -13.80
CA THR A 260 -3.23 -18.01 -12.47
C THR A 260 -1.72 -17.85 -12.53
N LEU A 261 -1.18 -16.82 -11.86
CA LEU A 261 0.27 -16.64 -11.77
C LEU A 261 0.84 -17.56 -10.68
N ILE A 262 1.80 -18.40 -11.07
CA ILE A 262 2.53 -19.30 -10.19
C ILE A 262 4.00 -18.88 -10.19
N GLU A 263 4.61 -18.94 -9.02
CA GLU A 263 6.04 -18.77 -8.82
C GLU A 263 6.67 -20.11 -8.38
N LEU A 264 7.90 -20.37 -8.83
CA LEU A 264 8.79 -21.37 -8.25
C LEU A 264 9.96 -20.64 -7.57
N ALA A 265 10.10 -20.80 -6.25
CA ALA A 265 11.04 -20.05 -5.42
C ALA A 265 12.01 -20.97 -4.67
N THR A 266 13.30 -20.65 -4.66
CA THR A 266 14.30 -21.39 -3.88
C THR A 266 14.17 -21.11 -2.38
N ASP A 267 14.42 -22.11 -1.52
CA ASP A 267 14.30 -21.94 -0.06
C ASP A 267 15.39 -21.03 0.56
N LYS A 268 16.48 -20.78 -0.17
CA LYS A 268 17.68 -20.08 0.31
C LYS A 268 17.91 -18.81 -0.51
N PRO A 269 18.56 -17.79 0.09
CA PRO A 269 19.19 -17.77 1.41
C PRO A 269 18.25 -17.59 2.61
N GLY A 270 17.01 -17.13 2.39
CA GLY A 270 16.01 -16.91 3.43
C GLY A 270 16.07 -15.54 4.11
N MET A 271 15.12 -15.28 5.01
CA MET A 271 14.87 -13.95 5.59
C MET A 271 15.99 -13.43 6.51
N THR A 272 16.86 -14.31 7.00
CA THR A 272 17.94 -13.96 7.93
C THR A 272 19.23 -13.53 7.25
N VAL A 273 19.26 -13.47 5.91
CA VAL A 273 20.46 -13.13 5.14
C VAL A 273 20.95 -11.70 5.43
N ASP A 274 20.04 -10.78 5.79
CA ASP A 274 20.33 -9.36 6.00
C ASP A 274 19.79 -8.78 7.31
N GLU A 275 19.05 -9.56 8.08
CA GLU A 275 18.53 -9.18 9.40
C GLU A 275 18.63 -10.36 10.37
N PRO A 276 19.17 -10.16 11.59
CA PRO A 276 19.18 -11.20 12.62
C PRO A 276 17.77 -11.67 12.97
N GLN A 277 17.60 -12.96 13.30
CA GLN A 277 16.30 -13.54 13.67
C GLN A 277 15.59 -12.74 14.76
N ALA A 278 16.31 -12.19 15.75
CA ALA A 278 15.72 -11.40 16.84
C ALA A 278 15.06 -10.09 16.37
N THR A 279 15.49 -9.53 15.23
CA THR A 279 15.05 -8.22 14.73
C THR A 279 14.41 -8.30 13.36
N LEU A 280 14.04 -9.49 12.88
CA LEU A 280 13.32 -9.64 11.61
C LEU A 280 12.08 -8.76 11.57
N GLY A 281 11.88 -8.11 10.42
CA GLY A 281 10.73 -7.26 10.16
C GLY A 281 10.80 -5.88 10.80
N THR A 282 11.94 -5.48 11.37
CA THR A 282 12.09 -4.16 12.01
C THR A 282 12.76 -3.12 11.10
N LYS A 283 13.45 -3.55 10.04
CA LYS A 283 14.07 -2.64 9.07
C LYS A 283 13.38 -2.74 7.72
N LEU A 284 13.20 -1.58 7.09
CA LEU A 284 12.84 -1.48 5.69
C LEU A 284 14.06 -1.85 4.84
N PHE A 285 13.96 -2.95 4.09
CA PHE A 285 14.88 -3.24 3.01
C PHE A 285 14.48 -2.45 1.75
N VAL A 286 15.46 -1.96 1.01
CA VAL A 286 15.24 -1.32 -0.29
C VAL A 286 16.15 -2.01 -1.31
N PRO A 287 15.58 -2.60 -2.38
CA PRO A 287 16.37 -3.16 -3.49
C PRO A 287 17.35 -2.11 -4.04
N LYS A 288 18.55 -2.53 -4.44
CA LYS A 288 19.55 -1.62 -5.00
C LYS A 288 19.14 -1.19 -6.41
N ASP A 289 18.39 -0.10 -6.51
CA ASP A 289 18.12 0.61 -7.76
C ASP A 289 18.86 1.96 -7.75
N PRO A 290 19.64 2.32 -8.80
CA PRO A 290 20.32 3.61 -8.88
C PRO A 290 19.39 4.83 -8.80
N ILE A 291 18.08 4.68 -9.00
CA ILE A 291 17.10 5.77 -9.05
C ILE A 291 16.48 6.07 -7.66
N THR A 292 16.72 5.21 -6.66
CA THR A 292 15.95 5.23 -5.42
C THR A 292 16.73 5.81 -4.23
N ASP A 293 16.32 7.00 -3.76
CA ASP A 293 16.79 7.55 -2.48
C ASP A 293 15.98 6.96 -1.31
N LEU A 294 16.68 6.26 -0.40
CA LEU A 294 16.09 5.65 0.80
C LEU A 294 15.45 6.69 1.73
N LYS A 295 16.02 7.90 1.83
CA LYS A 295 15.47 8.98 2.66
C LYS A 295 14.07 9.33 2.15
N ASP A 296 13.94 9.52 0.84
CA ASP A 296 12.68 9.92 0.21
C ASP A 296 11.63 8.81 0.25
N LEU A 297 12.04 7.58 0.00
CA LEU A 297 11.15 6.42 0.10
C LEU A 297 10.52 6.28 1.48
N LYS A 298 11.29 6.47 2.55
CA LYS A 298 10.76 6.37 3.91
C LYS A 298 9.63 7.38 4.19
N VAL A 299 9.64 8.51 3.48
CA VAL A 299 8.59 9.53 3.60
C VAL A 299 7.36 9.17 2.76
N VAL A 300 7.56 8.54 1.59
CA VAL A 300 6.49 8.21 0.65
C VAL A 300 5.74 6.93 1.04
N LEU A 301 6.46 5.91 1.52
CA LEU A 301 5.88 4.64 1.91
C LEU A 301 4.91 4.83 3.09
N PRO A 302 3.77 4.11 3.10
CA PRO A 302 2.79 4.28 4.16
C PRO A 302 3.37 3.80 5.50
N GLN A 303 3.25 4.65 6.52
CA GLN A 303 3.62 4.29 7.89
C GLN A 303 2.56 3.40 8.53
N PHE A 304 3.01 2.50 9.40
CA PHE A 304 2.14 1.68 10.23
C PHE A 304 2.82 1.43 11.57
N SER A 305 2.03 0.98 12.54
CA SER A 305 2.49 0.62 13.88
C SER A 305 2.16 -0.84 14.17
N MET A 306 3.02 -1.51 14.94
CA MET A 306 2.76 -2.88 15.38
C MET A 306 1.65 -2.90 16.46
N PRO A 307 1.01 -4.06 16.71
CA PRO A 307 -0.03 -4.17 17.73
C PRO A 307 0.45 -3.66 19.10
N GLY A 308 -0.28 -2.71 19.67
CA GLY A 308 0.02 -2.08 20.95
C GLY A 308 0.89 -0.81 20.88
N GLU A 309 1.45 -0.48 19.72
CA GLU A 309 2.22 0.75 19.53
C GLU A 309 1.33 1.96 19.25
N PRO A 310 1.75 3.19 19.63
CA PRO A 310 1.05 4.42 19.26
C PRO A 310 0.93 4.58 17.75
N ARG A 311 -0.19 5.11 17.28
CA ARG A 311 -0.46 5.29 15.84
C ARG A 311 -1.48 6.38 15.56
N ILE A 312 -1.51 6.83 14.30
CA ILE A 312 -2.59 7.63 13.77
C ILE A 312 -3.78 6.71 13.44
N ASN A 313 -4.93 6.99 14.05
CA ASN A 313 -6.17 6.29 13.73
C ASN A 313 -6.89 7.02 12.60
N TYR A 314 -6.59 6.61 11.36
CA TYR A 314 -7.20 7.17 10.16
C TYR A 314 -8.73 7.17 10.23
N ARG A 315 -9.32 8.27 9.78
CA ARG A 315 -10.76 8.51 9.71
C ARG A 315 -11.18 8.57 8.26
N ASP A 316 -12.40 8.12 8.02
CA ASP A 316 -13.05 8.24 6.73
C ASP A 316 -13.48 9.69 6.54
N LEU A 317 -12.65 10.45 5.81
CA LEU A 317 -12.86 11.86 5.49
C LEU A 317 -12.99 12.01 3.96
N PRO A 318 -13.56 13.12 3.44
CA PRO A 318 -13.91 13.25 2.02
C PRO A 318 -12.76 13.18 1.00
N PHE A 319 -11.51 13.13 1.46
CA PHE A 319 -10.32 13.03 0.63
C PHE A 319 -9.45 11.86 1.08
N VAL A 320 -8.87 11.16 0.11
CA VAL A 320 -7.74 10.27 0.38
C VAL A 320 -6.58 11.13 0.89
N HIS A 321 -6.01 10.73 2.01
CA HIS A 321 -4.94 11.47 2.66
C HIS A 321 -3.98 10.52 3.38
N ARG A 322 -2.72 10.93 3.49
CA ARG A 322 -1.64 10.16 4.11
C ARG A 322 -0.84 11.05 5.06
N PHE A 323 -0.48 10.48 6.20
CA PHE A 323 0.45 11.11 7.12
C PHE A 323 1.85 10.55 6.93
N TYR A 324 2.84 11.43 7.07
CA TYR A 324 4.18 11.05 7.50
C TYR A 324 4.48 11.81 8.80
N THR A 325 4.69 11.06 9.88
CA THR A 325 5.11 11.61 11.18
C THR A 325 6.60 11.31 11.36
N PRO A 326 7.46 12.33 11.47
CA PRO A 326 8.88 12.10 11.72
C PRO A 326 9.10 11.55 13.15
N PRO A 327 10.25 10.94 13.44
CA PRO A 327 10.54 10.37 14.76
C PRO A 327 10.51 11.37 15.93
N ASP A 328 10.81 12.65 15.67
CA ASP A 328 10.81 13.73 16.66
C ASP A 328 9.99 14.94 16.16
N PRO A 329 8.64 14.85 16.18
CA PRO A 329 7.77 15.87 15.63
C PRO A 329 7.70 17.12 16.55
N ASP A 330 7.75 18.31 15.97
CA ASP A 330 7.65 19.59 16.72
C ASP A 330 6.20 20.09 16.93
N GLY A 331 5.24 19.30 16.45
CA GLY A 331 3.80 19.57 16.50
C GLY A 331 3.30 20.48 15.37
N SER A 332 4.16 20.92 14.45
CA SER A 332 3.72 21.55 13.21
C SER A 332 3.18 20.51 12.22
N VAL A 333 2.19 20.92 11.43
CA VAL A 333 1.54 20.07 10.43
C VAL A 333 1.54 20.76 9.09
N PHE A 334 2.09 20.11 8.07
CA PHE A 334 2.12 20.64 6.70
C PHE A 334 1.08 19.93 5.87
N VAL A 335 0.04 20.65 5.43
CA VAL A 335 -1.02 20.11 4.56
C VAL A 335 -0.59 20.29 3.11
N LEU A 336 -0.41 19.19 2.39
CA LEU A 336 0.22 19.17 1.07
C LEU A 336 -0.79 18.94 -0.05
N LEU A 337 -0.81 19.84 -1.03
CA LEU A 337 -1.69 19.79 -2.19
C LEU A 337 -0.87 19.64 -3.47
N HIS A 338 -0.90 18.44 -4.07
CA HIS A 338 -0.08 18.10 -5.24
C HIS A 338 -0.47 18.84 -6.53
N GLY A 339 0.43 18.82 -7.52
CA GLY A 339 0.16 19.31 -8.88
C GLY A 339 -0.64 18.33 -9.73
N SER A 340 -0.94 18.69 -10.99
CA SER A 340 -1.72 17.80 -11.88
C SER A 340 -0.99 16.47 -12.09
N GLY A 341 -1.68 15.35 -11.92
CA GLY A 341 -1.11 14.00 -12.05
C GLY A 341 -0.22 13.53 -10.90
N GLY A 342 -0.02 14.37 -9.88
CA GLY A 342 0.52 13.93 -8.60
C GLY A 342 -0.49 13.18 -7.75
N ASN A 343 -0.09 12.90 -6.51
CA ASN A 343 -0.86 12.22 -5.48
C ASN A 343 -0.49 12.77 -4.09
N GLU A 344 -1.08 12.21 -3.04
CA GLU A 344 -0.88 12.65 -1.65
C GLU A 344 0.58 12.58 -1.16
N THR A 345 1.47 11.81 -1.80
CA THR A 345 2.87 11.69 -1.37
C THR A 345 3.84 12.54 -2.17
N THR A 346 3.39 13.13 -3.29
CA THR A 346 4.26 13.82 -4.27
C THR A 346 5.13 14.91 -3.65
N LEU A 347 4.57 15.66 -2.71
CA LEU A 347 5.25 16.79 -2.06
C LEU A 347 6.06 16.38 -0.82
N MET A 348 5.87 15.16 -0.31
CA MET A 348 6.39 14.77 0.99
C MET A 348 7.93 14.79 1.07
N PRO A 349 8.70 14.28 0.09
CA PRO A 349 10.17 14.32 0.16
C PRO A 349 10.73 15.74 0.28
N LEU A 350 10.28 16.65 -0.60
CA LEU A 350 10.72 18.05 -0.61
C LEU A 350 10.40 18.75 0.73
N LEU A 351 9.19 18.52 1.28
CA LEU A 351 8.80 19.16 2.52
C LEU A 351 9.40 18.49 3.77
N HIS A 352 9.73 17.20 3.71
CA HIS A 352 10.51 16.57 4.77
C HIS A 352 11.92 17.17 4.84
N GLU A 353 12.52 17.53 3.72
CA GLU A 353 13.81 18.22 3.73
C GLU A 353 13.72 19.68 4.18
N ALA A 354 12.68 20.40 3.75
CA ALA A 354 12.46 21.78 4.16
C ALA A 354 12.07 21.90 5.66
N ALA A 355 11.32 20.94 6.20
CA ALA A 355 10.82 20.94 7.57
C ALA A 355 10.88 19.52 8.19
N PRO A 356 12.08 19.05 8.59
CA PRO A 356 12.30 17.63 8.96
C PRO A 356 11.57 17.17 10.22
N ARG A 357 11.10 18.11 11.05
CA ARG A 357 10.33 17.84 12.27
C ARG A 357 8.83 18.07 12.13
N ALA A 358 8.37 18.51 10.96
CA ALA A 358 6.95 18.68 10.70
C ALA A 358 6.27 17.34 10.41
N THR A 359 5.06 17.17 10.91
CA THR A 359 4.16 16.10 10.44
C THR A 359 3.61 16.51 9.07
N LEU A 360 3.70 15.64 8.08
CA LEU A 360 3.19 15.92 6.74
C LEU A 360 1.83 15.25 6.55
N LEU A 361 0.81 16.03 6.18
CA LEU A 361 -0.52 15.56 5.81
C LEU A 361 -0.71 15.78 4.30
N GLY A 362 -0.41 14.75 3.52
CA GLY A 362 -0.63 14.74 2.09
C GLY A 362 -2.09 14.47 1.74
N VAL A 363 -2.63 15.14 0.73
CA VAL A 363 -4.03 14.99 0.31
C VAL A 363 -4.12 14.81 -1.21
N ARG A 364 -4.95 13.87 -1.67
CA ARG A 364 -5.15 13.56 -3.10
C ARG A 364 -6.37 14.30 -3.65
N GLY A 365 -6.18 15.05 -4.72
CA GLY A 365 -7.27 15.70 -5.45
C GLY A 365 -8.28 14.70 -6.04
N ARG A 366 -9.55 15.12 -6.14
CA ARG A 366 -10.68 14.23 -6.47
C ARG A 366 -11.12 14.26 -7.94
N ALA A 367 -10.68 15.26 -8.71
CA ALA A 367 -11.01 15.37 -10.12
C ALA A 367 -10.13 14.41 -10.93
N THR A 368 -10.75 13.49 -11.69
CA THR A 368 -10.07 12.41 -12.42
C THR A 368 -10.50 12.29 -13.88
N GLU A 369 -11.22 13.28 -14.42
CA GLU A 369 -11.82 13.24 -15.77
C GLU A 369 -10.77 13.08 -16.88
N GLU A 370 -9.53 13.48 -16.62
CA GLU A 370 -8.39 13.35 -17.54
C GLU A 370 -7.58 12.07 -17.31
N GLY A 371 -8.08 11.13 -16.49
CA GLY A 371 -7.37 9.89 -16.13
C GLY A 371 -6.23 10.08 -15.12
N ILE A 372 -5.99 11.31 -14.67
CA ILE A 372 -4.98 11.66 -13.67
C ILE A 372 -5.59 12.52 -12.55
N PRO A 373 -5.14 12.41 -11.30
CA PRO A 373 -5.66 13.22 -10.19
C PRO A 373 -5.41 14.72 -10.37
N ARG A 374 -6.43 15.52 -10.07
CA ARG A 374 -6.45 16.98 -10.06
C ARG A 374 -7.34 17.49 -8.93
N TRP A 375 -7.29 18.78 -8.67
CA TRP A 375 -8.11 19.46 -7.66
C TRP A 375 -9.44 20.00 -8.17
N TYR A 376 -9.59 20.14 -9.48
CA TYR A 376 -10.81 20.62 -10.16
C TYR A 376 -10.68 20.40 -11.68
N LYS A 377 -11.82 20.38 -12.35
CA LYS A 377 -11.96 20.18 -13.80
C LYS A 377 -11.28 21.27 -14.61
N ARG A 378 -10.58 20.82 -15.65
CA ARG A 378 -9.89 21.67 -16.62
C ARG A 378 -10.66 21.65 -17.94
N ILE A 379 -10.84 22.82 -18.55
CA ILE A 379 -11.46 22.98 -19.87
C ILE A 379 -10.37 23.16 -20.93
N THR A 380 -9.38 24.02 -20.64
CA THR A 380 -8.16 24.19 -21.44
C THR A 380 -6.96 24.35 -20.51
N PRO A 381 -5.70 24.36 -20.99
CA PRO A 381 -4.53 24.64 -20.14
C PRO A 381 -4.58 25.95 -19.35
N PHE A 382 -5.49 26.87 -19.71
CA PHE A 382 -5.64 28.20 -19.09
C PHE A 382 -7.08 28.53 -18.68
N SER A 383 -8.03 27.61 -18.81
CA SER A 383 -9.42 27.83 -18.41
C SER A 383 -9.99 26.62 -17.69
N PHE A 384 -10.75 26.89 -16.62
CA PHE A 384 -11.16 25.90 -15.64
C PHE A 384 -12.63 26.09 -15.30
N ASP A 385 -13.27 24.98 -14.91
CA ASP A 385 -14.65 25.00 -14.44
C ASP A 385 -14.73 25.74 -13.10
N GLN A 386 -15.49 26.83 -13.08
CA GLN A 386 -15.54 27.74 -11.93
C GLN A 386 -16.43 27.21 -10.81
N ASP A 387 -17.48 26.45 -11.15
CA ASP A 387 -18.37 25.88 -10.16
C ASP A 387 -17.71 24.66 -9.51
N ASP A 388 -16.95 23.90 -10.30
CA ASP A 388 -16.12 22.81 -9.80
C ASP A 388 -15.02 23.31 -8.84
N ILE A 389 -14.31 24.41 -9.16
CA ILE A 389 -13.35 25.02 -8.22
C ILE A 389 -14.00 25.37 -6.88
N LYS A 390 -15.19 25.97 -6.89
CA LYS A 390 -15.89 26.35 -5.65
C LYS A 390 -16.32 25.12 -4.85
N SER A 391 -16.89 24.13 -5.53
CA SER A 391 -17.33 22.86 -4.92
C SER A 391 -16.15 22.11 -4.29
N GLU A 392 -15.01 22.02 -4.98
CA GLU A 392 -13.80 21.36 -4.46
C GLU A 392 -13.16 22.16 -3.32
N ALA A 393 -13.20 23.50 -3.37
CA ALA A 393 -12.75 24.35 -2.27
C ALA A 393 -13.61 24.16 -1.01
N GLU A 394 -14.94 24.12 -1.13
CA GLU A 394 -15.86 23.88 -0.01
C GLU A 394 -15.66 22.49 0.60
N ALA A 395 -15.50 21.47 -0.25
CA ALA A 395 -15.21 20.12 0.21
C ALA A 395 -13.86 20.05 0.94
N PHE A 396 -12.82 20.73 0.43
CA PHE A 396 -11.51 20.77 1.09
C PHE A 396 -11.57 21.50 2.42
N ALA A 397 -12.31 22.61 2.51
CA ALA A 397 -12.53 23.31 3.78
C ALA A 397 -13.18 22.39 4.82
N THR A 398 -14.24 21.67 4.42
CA THR A 398 -14.90 20.66 5.27
C THR A 398 -13.95 19.55 5.70
N PHE A 399 -13.09 19.09 4.79
CA PHE A 399 -12.05 18.10 5.09
C PHE A 399 -11.08 18.60 6.16
N ILE A 400 -10.60 19.84 6.07
CA ILE A 400 -9.68 20.42 7.05
C ILE A 400 -10.33 20.54 8.43
N GLU A 401 -11.58 21.00 8.50
CA GLU A 401 -12.32 21.06 9.76
C GLU A 401 -12.46 19.66 10.39
N GLY A 402 -12.82 18.66 9.58
CA GLY A 402 -12.87 17.27 9.99
C GLY A 402 -11.52 16.72 10.44
N ALA A 403 -10.45 17.03 9.73
CA ALA A 403 -9.08 16.60 10.05
C ALA A 403 -8.59 17.21 11.36
N VAL A 404 -8.78 18.53 11.55
CA VAL A 404 -8.45 19.25 12.79
C VAL A 404 -9.15 18.60 13.98
N SER A 405 -10.47 18.41 13.89
CA SER A 405 -11.24 17.84 14.99
C SER A 405 -10.90 16.38 15.25
N SER A 406 -10.70 15.58 14.20
CA SER A 406 -10.61 14.12 14.34
C SER A 406 -9.20 13.61 14.63
N TYR A 407 -8.18 14.39 14.25
CA TYR A 407 -6.78 14.08 14.50
C TYR A 407 -6.15 14.96 15.58
N GLY A 408 -6.89 15.94 16.12
CA GLY A 408 -6.38 16.84 17.16
C GLY A 408 -5.27 17.76 16.67
N LEU A 409 -5.35 18.21 15.41
CA LEU A 409 -4.36 19.12 14.84
C LEU A 409 -4.55 20.52 15.42
N ASP A 410 -3.47 21.22 15.75
CA ASP A 410 -3.52 22.62 16.18
C ASP A 410 -3.59 23.54 14.95
N PRO A 411 -4.73 24.21 14.68
CA PRO A 411 -4.89 25.05 13.49
C PRO A 411 -3.85 26.17 13.37
N LYS A 412 -3.32 26.64 14.50
CA LYS A 412 -2.29 27.70 14.53
C LYS A 412 -0.91 27.21 14.09
N LYS A 413 -0.70 25.89 14.07
CA LYS A 413 0.54 25.24 13.66
C LYS A 413 0.43 24.57 12.29
N ILE A 414 -0.67 24.77 11.58
CA ILE A 414 -0.84 24.26 10.22
C ILE A 414 -0.20 25.21 9.21
N VAL A 415 0.61 24.64 8.32
CA VAL A 415 1.14 25.32 7.12
C VAL A 415 0.60 24.60 5.89
N TYR A 416 -0.02 25.34 4.97
CA TYR A 416 -0.51 24.76 3.72
C TYR A 416 0.55 24.89 2.63
N VAL A 417 0.80 23.85 1.87
CA VAL A 417 1.75 23.89 0.76
C VAL A 417 1.08 23.33 -0.47
N GLY A 418 0.90 24.17 -1.49
CA GLY A 418 0.35 23.76 -2.77
C GLY A 418 1.40 23.85 -3.86
N TYR A 419 1.33 22.91 -4.80
CA TYR A 419 2.11 22.93 -6.03
C TYR A 419 1.22 22.98 -7.27
N SER A 420 1.50 23.91 -8.20
CA SER A 420 0.83 24.05 -9.49
C SER A 420 -0.70 24.07 -9.32
N ASN A 421 -1.42 23.06 -9.80
CA ASN A 421 -2.87 22.93 -9.64
C ASN A 421 -3.34 22.93 -8.17
N GLY A 422 -2.60 22.30 -7.26
CA GLY A 422 -2.90 22.34 -5.83
C GLY A 422 -2.65 23.71 -5.20
N ALA A 423 -1.61 24.41 -5.66
CA ALA A 423 -1.38 25.81 -5.28
C ALA A 423 -2.52 26.72 -5.75
N ASN A 424 -3.11 26.41 -6.91
CA ASN A 424 -4.23 27.17 -7.46
C ASN A 424 -5.53 26.98 -6.68
N LEU A 425 -5.81 25.76 -6.23
CA LEU A 425 -6.92 25.53 -5.29
C LEU A 425 -6.65 26.27 -3.98
N LEU A 426 -5.43 26.18 -3.45
CA LEU A 426 -5.05 26.84 -2.20
C LEU A 426 -5.19 28.37 -2.29
N ASN A 427 -4.80 28.98 -3.42
CA ASN A 427 -5.01 30.41 -3.60
C ASN A 427 -6.50 30.77 -3.76
N SER A 428 -7.32 29.88 -4.31
CA SER A 428 -8.77 30.09 -4.42
C SER A 428 -9.45 29.99 -3.05
N LEU A 429 -8.99 29.06 -2.20
CA LEU A 429 -9.43 28.90 -0.81
C LEU A 429 -9.23 30.17 0.01
N LEU A 430 -8.15 30.93 -0.21
CA LEU A 430 -7.94 32.21 0.47
C LEU A 430 -9.09 33.20 0.24
N TYR A 431 -9.71 33.19 -0.94
CA TYR A 431 -10.82 34.11 -1.25
C TYR A 431 -12.18 33.52 -0.88
N LEU A 432 -12.37 32.22 -1.08
CA LEU A 432 -13.65 31.54 -0.85
C LEU A 432 -13.87 31.21 0.65
N HIS A 433 -12.79 30.97 1.40
CA HIS A 433 -12.77 30.58 2.81
C HIS A 433 -11.65 31.32 3.58
N PRO A 434 -11.71 32.67 3.70
CA PRO A 434 -10.59 33.51 4.16
C PRO A 434 -10.06 33.24 5.57
N ASN A 435 -10.84 32.57 6.42
CA ASN A 435 -10.43 32.24 7.80
C ASN A 435 -9.77 30.86 7.95
N LEU A 436 -9.66 30.09 6.86
CA LEU A 436 -9.15 28.72 6.91
C LEU A 436 -7.61 28.68 6.88
N VAL A 437 -6.99 29.53 6.05
CA VAL A 437 -5.57 29.47 5.72
C VAL A 437 -4.88 30.72 6.24
N HIS A 438 -4.09 30.55 7.30
CA HIS A 438 -3.27 31.62 7.88
C HIS A 438 -1.81 31.59 7.44
N LYS A 439 -1.31 30.44 6.99
CA LYS A 439 0.08 30.28 6.56
C LYS A 439 0.18 29.35 5.37
N ALA A 440 0.74 29.83 4.26
CA ALA A 440 0.84 29.00 3.06
C ALA A 440 2.06 29.26 2.16
N VAL A 441 2.50 28.21 1.48
CA VAL A 441 3.49 28.24 0.40
C VAL A 441 2.79 27.87 -0.92
N LEU A 442 2.91 28.76 -1.91
CA LEU A 442 2.32 28.64 -3.24
C LEU A 442 3.43 28.42 -4.27
N LEU A 443 3.68 27.16 -4.62
CA LEU A 443 4.70 26.77 -5.59
C LEU A 443 4.10 26.75 -7.00
N ARG A 444 4.66 27.53 -7.93
CA ARG A 444 4.22 27.61 -9.34
C ARG A 444 2.73 27.91 -9.50
N SER A 445 2.20 28.79 -8.66
CA SER A 445 0.79 29.14 -8.62
C SER A 445 0.41 30.23 -9.62
N MET A 446 -0.86 30.23 -10.04
CA MET A 446 -1.50 31.27 -10.82
C MET A 446 -2.96 31.48 -10.37
N PRO A 447 -3.55 32.66 -10.58
CA PRO A 447 -4.96 32.90 -10.27
C PRO A 447 -5.86 32.10 -11.24
N VAL A 448 -6.88 31.43 -10.71
CA VAL A 448 -7.79 30.57 -11.52
C VAL A 448 -9.28 30.91 -11.40
N LEU A 449 -9.65 31.77 -10.45
CA LEU A 449 -10.99 32.33 -10.37
C LEU A 449 -11.17 33.45 -11.40
N LYS A 450 -12.30 33.45 -12.11
CA LYS A 450 -12.68 34.55 -13.01
C LYS A 450 -13.18 35.77 -12.24
N THR A 451 -13.84 35.54 -11.12
CA THR A 451 -14.37 36.58 -10.22
C THR A 451 -13.94 36.26 -8.81
N PHE A 452 -13.18 37.17 -8.21
CA PHE A 452 -12.71 37.05 -6.85
C PHE A 452 -13.72 37.71 -5.91
N PRO A 453 -14.28 36.98 -4.92
CA PRO A 453 -15.03 37.62 -3.85
C PRO A 453 -14.10 38.50 -3.01
N HIS A 454 -14.69 39.43 -2.26
CA HIS A 454 -13.94 40.19 -1.27
C HIS A 454 -13.48 39.27 -0.14
N ALA A 455 -12.20 39.36 0.23
CA ALA A 455 -11.58 38.62 1.32
C ALA A 455 -10.65 39.56 2.10
N ASP A 456 -10.72 39.53 3.43
CA ASP A 456 -9.74 40.17 4.31
C ASP A 456 -8.71 39.13 4.73
N LEU A 457 -7.49 39.25 4.21
CA LEU A 457 -6.38 38.32 4.45
C LEU A 457 -5.37 38.87 5.48
N LYS A 458 -5.76 39.85 6.30
CA LYS A 458 -4.89 40.34 7.38
C LYS A 458 -4.51 39.22 8.34
N GLY A 459 -3.22 39.14 8.65
CA GLY A 459 -2.68 38.09 9.50
C GLY A 459 -2.47 36.76 8.78
N THR A 460 -2.64 36.73 7.45
CA THR A 460 -2.26 35.58 6.61
C THR A 460 -0.88 35.83 6.00
N ASP A 461 0.04 34.90 6.23
CA ASP A 461 1.42 34.96 5.74
C ASP A 461 1.63 33.96 4.60
N LEU A 462 2.12 34.46 3.47
CA LEU A 462 2.22 33.71 2.22
C LEU A 462 3.63 33.79 1.65
N LEU A 463 4.10 32.66 1.12
CA LEU A 463 5.29 32.58 0.27
C LEU A 463 4.87 32.17 -1.14
N VAL A 464 5.26 32.94 -2.15
CA VAL A 464 5.04 32.61 -3.57
C VAL A 464 6.37 32.30 -4.23
N ILE A 465 6.56 31.07 -4.72
CA ILE A 465 7.78 30.69 -5.46
C ILE A 465 7.44 30.38 -6.91
N SER A 466 7.97 31.19 -7.83
CA SER A 466 7.79 31.02 -9.27
C SER A 466 9.07 30.49 -9.95
N GLY A 467 8.91 29.90 -11.14
CA GLY A 467 10.04 29.46 -11.97
C GLY A 467 10.33 30.48 -13.06
N LYS A 468 11.60 30.83 -13.25
CA LYS A 468 12.03 31.80 -14.27
C LYS A 468 11.67 31.37 -15.69
N THR A 469 11.69 30.08 -15.97
CA THR A 469 11.36 29.50 -17.29
C THR A 469 9.97 28.86 -17.34
N ASP A 470 9.19 28.99 -16.26
CA ASP A 470 7.82 28.48 -16.20
C ASP A 470 6.89 29.30 -17.11
N ALA A 471 6.14 28.62 -17.98
CA ALA A 471 5.13 29.22 -18.86
C ALA A 471 4.03 29.96 -18.06
N TYR A 472 3.79 29.54 -16.82
CA TYR A 472 2.83 30.16 -15.90
C TYR A 472 3.46 31.27 -15.04
N GLY A 473 4.80 31.40 -15.04
CA GLY A 473 5.51 32.38 -14.18
C GLY A 473 5.09 33.83 -14.40
N LYS A 474 4.62 34.17 -15.60
CA LYS A 474 4.07 35.51 -15.93
C LYS A 474 2.85 35.91 -15.08
N TYR A 475 2.14 34.95 -14.49
CA TYR A 475 0.98 35.22 -13.65
C TYR A 475 1.33 35.45 -12.16
N ALA A 476 2.57 35.19 -11.75
CA ALA A 476 2.99 35.30 -10.35
C ALA A 476 2.88 36.75 -9.83
N SER A 477 3.26 37.74 -10.62
CA SER A 477 3.20 39.15 -10.22
C SER A 477 1.75 39.65 -10.04
N GLU A 478 0.81 39.19 -10.88
CA GLU A 478 -0.61 39.52 -10.71
C GLU A 478 -1.16 38.88 -9.43
N LEU A 479 -0.82 37.61 -9.18
CA LEU A 479 -1.22 36.90 -7.97
C LEU A 479 -0.71 37.61 -6.72
N GLU A 480 0.57 37.95 -6.68
CA GLU A 480 1.20 38.65 -5.55
C GLU A 480 0.51 40.00 -5.26
N ALA A 481 0.28 40.81 -6.30
CA ALA A 481 -0.37 42.11 -6.15
C ALA A 481 -1.77 41.97 -5.57
N ARG A 482 -2.54 40.97 -6.02
CA ARG A 482 -3.91 40.71 -5.54
C ARG A 482 -3.94 40.26 -4.08
N LEU A 483 -3.03 39.38 -3.68
CA LEU A 483 -2.91 38.90 -2.30
C LEU A 483 -2.55 40.05 -1.35
N LYS A 484 -1.57 40.88 -1.73
CA LYS A 484 -1.20 42.09 -0.96
C LYS A 484 -2.35 43.09 -0.87
N GLN A 485 -3.08 43.32 -1.97
CA GLN A 485 -4.25 44.20 -1.98
C GLN A 485 -5.36 43.72 -1.03
N SER A 486 -5.45 42.42 -0.82
CA SER A 486 -6.42 41.79 0.11
C SER A 486 -5.92 41.77 1.56
N GLY A 487 -4.73 42.29 1.85
CA GLY A 487 -4.19 42.46 3.21
C GLY A 487 -3.22 41.40 3.69
N ALA A 488 -2.84 40.42 2.86
CA ALA A 488 -1.88 39.38 3.23
C ALA A 488 -0.43 39.91 3.28
N THR A 489 0.39 39.33 4.17
CA THR A 489 1.85 39.45 4.09
C THR A 489 2.33 38.48 3.01
N VAL A 490 3.04 38.96 1.99
CA VAL A 490 3.48 38.11 0.88
C VAL A 490 4.95 38.32 0.60
N ASP A 491 5.72 37.26 0.82
CA ASP A 491 7.08 37.09 0.33
C ASP A 491 7.05 36.39 -1.02
N SER A 492 7.91 36.79 -1.95
CA SER A 492 8.02 36.15 -3.26
C SER A 492 9.47 35.92 -3.66
N ASP A 493 9.71 34.80 -4.36
CA ASP A 493 11.01 34.44 -4.89
C ASP A 493 10.87 33.75 -6.26
N VAL A 494 11.96 33.75 -7.02
CA VAL A 494 12.01 33.19 -8.38
C VAL A 494 13.22 32.26 -8.50
N ILE A 495 12.97 30.97 -8.70
CA ILE A 495 14.05 30.02 -8.94
C ILE A 495 14.47 30.01 -10.42
N SER A 496 15.70 29.57 -10.70
CA SER A 496 16.21 29.43 -12.07
C SER A 496 15.48 28.35 -12.91
N GLY A 497 14.78 27.43 -12.25
CA GLY A 497 14.08 26.31 -12.87
C GLY A 497 12.77 26.69 -13.59
N GLY A 498 12.12 25.66 -14.13
CA GLY A 498 10.83 25.75 -14.82
C GLY A 498 9.65 25.42 -13.92
N HIS A 499 8.70 24.63 -14.45
CA HIS A 499 7.48 24.27 -13.74
C HIS A 499 7.70 23.16 -12.70
N ASP A 500 8.78 22.38 -12.80
CA ASP A 500 9.03 21.25 -11.91
C ASP A 500 9.40 21.70 -10.48
N LEU A 501 9.14 20.81 -9.52
CA LEU A 501 9.64 20.91 -8.16
C LEU A 501 11.12 20.53 -8.11
N GLY A 502 11.88 21.12 -7.20
CA GLY A 502 13.24 20.65 -6.95
C GLY A 502 13.93 21.33 -5.78
N ASP A 503 15.20 20.96 -5.59
CA ASP A 503 16.02 21.35 -4.43
C ASP A 503 16.15 22.87 -4.26
N ALA A 504 15.99 23.63 -5.34
CA ALA A 504 16.03 25.09 -5.30
C ALA A 504 14.88 25.71 -4.48
N ASP A 505 13.74 25.02 -4.33
CA ASP A 505 12.60 25.51 -3.54
C ASP A 505 12.89 25.38 -2.02
N ILE A 506 13.69 24.39 -1.60
CA ILE A 506 13.96 24.03 -0.19
C ILE A 506 14.56 25.19 0.64
N PRO A 507 15.69 25.82 0.24
CA PRO A 507 16.31 26.87 1.05
C PRO A 507 15.43 28.12 1.18
N ILE A 508 14.58 28.39 0.19
CA ILE A 508 13.63 29.52 0.21
C ILE A 508 12.54 29.24 1.25
N ILE A 509 11.96 28.03 1.22
CA ILE A 509 10.97 27.60 2.21
C ILE A 509 11.56 27.62 3.62
N GLN A 510 12.76 27.07 3.82
CA GLN A 510 13.44 27.06 5.12
C GLN A 510 13.66 28.48 5.67
N LYS A 511 14.15 29.39 4.81
CA LYS A 511 14.37 30.79 5.19
C LYS A 511 13.06 31.43 5.65
N TRP A 512 12.00 31.30 4.86
CA TRP A 512 10.69 31.86 5.19
C TRP A 512 10.10 31.30 6.49
N LEU A 513 10.23 29.99 6.73
CA LEU A 513 9.80 29.36 7.98
C LEU A 513 10.58 29.91 9.19
N SER A 514 11.89 30.16 9.05
CA SER A 514 12.76 30.62 10.13
C SER A 514 12.56 32.09 10.53
N GLN A 515 12.20 32.96 9.58
CA GLN A 515 12.02 34.40 9.80
C GLN A 515 10.86 34.73 10.76
N GLN A 516 10.00 33.74 11.00
CA GLN A 516 8.76 33.84 11.76
C GLN A 516 8.86 33.22 13.17
N SER A 517 10.04 32.69 13.55
CA SER A 517 10.29 32.09 14.87
C SER A 517 10.90 33.06 15.91
N ASN A 518 10.96 34.36 15.58
CA ASN A 518 11.50 35.43 16.43
C ASN A 518 10.44 36.42 16.86
#